data_AF-A0A7S0WUA2-F1
#
_entry.id   AF-A0A7S0WUA2-F1
#
_cell.length_a   1.000
_cell.length_b   1.000
_cell.length_c   1.000
_cell.angle_alpha   90.00
_cell.angle_beta   90.00
_cell.angle_gamma   90.00
#
_symmetry.space_group_name_H-M   'P 1'
#
loop_
_entity.id
_entity.type
_entity.pdbx_description
1 polymer ?
#
loop_
_entity_poly.entity_id
_entity_poly.type
_entity_poly.pdbx_seq_one_letter_code
_entity_poly.pdbx_strand_id
1 'polypeptide(L)'
;MHTQPLAAFLLSGDHEYACSKPSPSAWCLLCELQSLAQQAGKCSTTSPRSIVRHVRKIAPHLSPGRQEDSHDLYLAMLEAMEAIQLHEAGGKAAHPHTRTRETTLMGHIFG
;
A
#
# COMPACT_ATOMS: atom_id res chain seq x y z
N MET A 1 -2.13 13.55 4.41
CA MET A 1 -1.52 12.38 5.08
C MET A 1 -0.75 12.89 6.29
N HIS A 2 -1.04 12.39 7.50
CA HIS A 2 -0.49 12.92 8.76
C HIS A 2 0.76 12.17 9.26
N THR A 3 0.99 10.95 8.78
CA THR A 3 2.20 10.19 9.07
C THR A 3 3.34 10.65 8.15
N GLN A 4 4.17 11.59 8.62
CA GLN A 4 5.19 12.24 7.78
C GLN A 4 6.11 11.28 7.03
N PRO A 5 6.67 10.20 7.63
CA PRO A 5 7.53 9.28 6.91
C PRO A 5 6.82 8.56 5.76
N LEU A 6 5.57 8.13 5.99
CA LEU A 6 4.75 7.50 4.96
C LEU A 6 4.40 8.49 3.85
N ALA A 7 4.05 9.72 4.21
CA ALA A 7 3.76 10.77 3.24
C ALA A 7 4.98 11.07 2.34
N ALA A 8 6.18 11.18 2.93
CA ALA A 8 7.41 11.42 2.19
C ALA A 8 7.72 10.28 1.19
N PHE A 9 7.58 9.03 1.63
CA PHE A 9 7.73 7.86 0.76
C PHE A 9 6.72 7.83 -0.39
N LEU A 10 5.44 8.14 -0.11
CA LEU A 10 4.43 8.12 -1.16
C LEU A 10 4.60 9.28 -2.16
N LEU A 11 5.06 10.43 -1.69
CA LEU A 11 5.30 11.59 -2.54
C LEU A 11 6.58 11.47 -3.38
N SER A 12 7.58 10.68 -2.97
CA SER A 12 8.80 10.49 -3.76
C SER A 12 8.54 9.83 -5.12
N GLY A 13 7.50 9.00 -5.22
CA GLY A 13 7.15 8.28 -6.44
C GLY A 13 8.03 7.06 -6.74
N ASP A 14 9.03 6.76 -5.90
CA ASP A 14 10.06 5.75 -6.20
C ASP A 14 9.49 4.35 -6.44
N HIS A 15 8.50 3.94 -5.64
CA HIS A 15 7.89 2.62 -5.80
C HIS A 15 7.26 2.41 -7.18
N GLU A 16 6.66 3.41 -7.84
CA GLU A 16 6.11 3.25 -9.19
C GLU A 16 7.18 2.81 -10.21
N TYR A 17 8.41 3.31 -10.07
CA TYR A 17 9.54 2.97 -10.94
C TYR A 17 10.20 1.63 -10.59
N ALA A 18 10.24 1.27 -9.30
CA ALA A 18 10.86 0.04 -8.82
C ALA A 18 9.88 -1.13 -8.61
N CYS A 19 8.58 -0.91 -8.87
CA CYS A 19 7.53 -1.88 -8.54
C CYS A 19 7.74 -3.19 -9.29
N SER A 20 7.76 -4.32 -8.57
CA SER A 20 7.91 -5.65 -9.18
C SER A 20 6.59 -6.26 -9.64
N LYS A 21 5.62 -5.42 -10.03
CA LYS A 21 4.32 -5.88 -10.56
C LYS A 21 4.52 -6.61 -11.90
N PRO A 22 3.71 -7.65 -12.19
CA PRO A 22 3.92 -8.53 -13.35
C PRO A 22 3.70 -7.85 -14.71
N SER A 23 2.99 -6.71 -14.74
CA SER A 23 2.88 -5.85 -15.91
C SER A 23 2.68 -4.40 -15.49
N PRO A 24 2.96 -3.40 -16.35
CA PRO A 24 2.66 -2.00 -16.05
C PRO A 24 1.18 -1.74 -15.71
N SER A 25 0.28 -2.54 -16.29
CA SER A 25 -1.18 -2.48 -16.07
C SER A 25 -1.67 -3.27 -14.84
N ALA A 26 -0.80 -4.06 -14.21
CA ALA A 26 -1.16 -4.81 -13.02
C ALA A 26 -1.39 -3.85 -11.84
N TRP A 27 -2.38 -4.19 -11.02
CA TRP A 27 -2.75 -3.37 -9.87
C TRP A 27 -1.81 -3.61 -8.69
N CYS A 28 -1.34 -2.53 -8.08
CA CYS A 28 -0.52 -2.53 -6.87
C CYS A 28 -1.01 -1.43 -5.92
N LEU A 29 -1.23 -1.78 -4.64
CA LEU A 29 -1.73 -0.84 -3.64
C LEU A 29 -0.79 0.37 -3.45
N LEU A 30 0.52 0.13 -3.38
CA LEU A 30 1.51 1.19 -3.18
C LEU A 30 1.54 2.17 -4.36
N CYS A 31 1.49 1.69 -5.62
CA CYS A 31 1.39 2.57 -6.79
C CYS A 31 0.12 3.45 -6.74
N GLU A 32 -1.02 2.88 -6.36
CA GLU A 32 -2.28 3.65 -6.24
C GLU A 32 -2.21 4.72 -5.14
N LEU A 33 -1.60 4.38 -4.00
CA LEU A 33 -1.39 5.32 -2.89
C LEU A 33 -0.44 6.46 -3.28
N GLN A 34 0.62 6.18 -4.04
CA GLN A 34 1.52 7.21 -4.56
C GLN A 34 0.79 8.18 -5.49
N SER A 35 0.04 7.63 -6.46
CA SER A 35 -0.76 8.42 -7.39
C SER A 35 -1.78 9.30 -6.66
N LEU A 36 -2.50 8.75 -5.68
CA LEU A 36 -3.43 9.52 -4.86
C LEU A 36 -2.75 10.60 -4.01
N ALA A 37 -1.60 10.31 -3.40
CA ALA A 37 -0.85 11.28 -2.60
C ALA A 37 -0.38 12.47 -3.45
N GLN A 38 0.15 12.20 -4.65
CA GLN A 38 0.59 13.21 -5.60
C GLN A 38 -0.58 14.05 -6.13
N GLN A 39 -1.73 13.43 -6.40
CA GLN A 39 -2.94 14.14 -6.80
C GLN A 39 -3.50 15.01 -5.68
N ALA A 40 -3.46 14.55 -4.43
CA ALA A 40 -3.97 15.30 -3.28
C ALA A 40 -3.17 16.58 -3.00
N GLY A 41 -1.90 16.63 -3.42
CA GLY A 41 -1.10 17.85 -3.38
C GLY A 41 -1.43 18.87 -4.49
N LYS A 42 -2.15 18.46 -5.54
CA LYS A 42 -2.43 19.28 -6.74
C LYS A 42 -3.91 19.64 -6.90
N CYS A 43 -4.80 18.77 -6.43
CA CYS A 43 -6.24 18.87 -6.62
C CYS A 43 -6.95 19.07 -5.28
N SER A 44 -8.05 19.83 -5.27
CA SER A 44 -8.92 20.00 -4.10
C SER A 44 -9.69 18.72 -3.74
N THR A 45 -9.82 17.79 -4.68
CA THR A 45 -10.51 16.50 -4.50
C THR A 45 -9.77 15.40 -5.26
N THR A 46 -9.72 14.21 -4.66
CA THR A 46 -9.11 13.01 -5.24
C THR A 46 -10.04 11.82 -5.10
N SER A 47 -10.04 10.93 -6.09
CA SER A 47 -10.97 9.81 -6.13
C SER A 47 -10.25 8.47 -5.88
N PRO A 48 -10.50 7.77 -4.74
CA PRO A 48 -9.87 6.49 -4.44
C PRO A 48 -10.54 5.31 -5.16
N ARG A 49 -11.20 5.54 -6.31
CA ARG A 49 -12.02 4.53 -7.02
C ARG A 49 -11.26 3.25 -7.34
N SER A 50 -9.98 3.35 -7.73
CA SER A 50 -9.18 2.16 -8.04
C SER A 50 -8.96 1.29 -6.80
N ILE A 51 -8.67 1.91 -5.64
CA ILE A 51 -8.52 1.20 -4.36
C ILE A 51 -9.85 0.56 -3.97
N VAL A 52 -10.96 1.30 -4.01
CA VAL A 52 -12.29 0.77 -3.66
C VAL A 52 -12.68 -0.41 -4.55
N ARG A 53 -12.44 -0.32 -5.86
CA ARG A 53 -12.70 -1.42 -6.82
C ARG A 53 -11.90 -2.68 -6.50
N HIS A 54 -10.70 -2.51 -5.93
CA HIS A 54 -9.78 -3.58 -5.60
C HIS A 54 -9.72 -3.89 -4.10
N VAL A 55 -10.67 -3.42 -3.29
CA VAL A 55 -10.63 -3.58 -1.83
C VAL A 55 -10.51 -5.04 -1.40
N ARG A 56 -11.09 -5.98 -2.15
CA ARG A 56 -10.97 -7.43 -1.91
C ARG A 56 -9.56 -7.99 -2.09
N LYS A 57 -8.68 -7.30 -2.84
CA LYS A 57 -7.26 -7.64 -2.94
C LYS A 57 -6.47 -7.21 -1.70
N ILE A 58 -7.02 -6.29 -0.91
CA ILE A 58 -6.45 -5.79 0.35
C ILE A 58 -7.02 -6.63 1.51
N ALA A 59 -8.34 -6.75 1.54
CA ALA A 59 -9.09 -7.41 2.60
C ALA A 59 -10.24 -8.23 1.96
N PRO A 60 -10.07 -9.56 1.81
CA PRO A 60 -10.99 -10.41 1.05
C PRO A 60 -12.46 -10.38 1.53
N HIS A 61 -12.68 -10.09 2.81
CA HIS A 61 -14.00 -10.01 3.43
C HIS A 61 -14.73 -8.69 3.14
N LEU A 62 -14.02 -7.63 2.73
CA LEU A 62 -14.64 -6.33 2.45
C LEU A 62 -15.36 -6.34 1.10
N SER A 63 -16.44 -5.58 0.99
CA SER A 63 -17.20 -5.47 -0.26
C SER A 63 -17.48 -4.02 -0.65
N PRO A 64 -17.28 -3.64 -1.93
CA PRO A 64 -17.66 -2.32 -2.41
C PRO A 64 -19.14 -2.01 -2.14
N GLY A 65 -19.44 -0.79 -1.71
CA GLY A 65 -20.81 -0.31 -1.50
C GLY A 65 -21.41 -0.63 -0.13
N ARG A 66 -20.68 -1.31 0.75
CA ARG A 66 -21.04 -1.49 2.17
C ARG A 66 -20.24 -0.53 3.05
N GLN A 67 -20.81 -0.19 4.20
CA GLN A 67 -20.05 0.44 5.28
C GLN A 67 -19.22 -0.66 5.94
N GLU A 68 -17.92 -0.42 6.06
CA GLU A 68 -16.94 -1.36 6.61
C GLU A 68 -16.20 -0.67 7.77
N ASP A 69 -15.59 -1.47 8.65
CA ASP A 69 -14.78 -0.96 9.76
C ASP A 69 -13.49 -0.31 9.24
N SER A 70 -13.25 0.95 9.62
CA SER A 70 -12.10 1.73 9.13
C SER A 70 -10.78 1.28 9.74
N HIS A 71 -10.80 0.76 10.96
CA HIS A 71 -9.62 0.27 11.65
C HIS A 71 -9.17 -1.07 11.05
N ASP A 72 -10.12 -1.96 10.77
CA ASP A 72 -9.87 -3.22 10.06
C ASP A 72 -9.30 -2.97 8.65
N LEU A 73 -9.91 -2.05 7.88
CA LEU A 73 -9.36 -1.64 6.59
C LEU A 73 -7.93 -1.06 6.72
N TYR A 74 -7.68 -0.23 7.73
CA TYR A 74 -6.36 0.35 7.96
C TYR A 74 -5.30 -0.73 8.22
N LEU A 75 -5.58 -1.70 9.09
CA LEU A 75 -4.67 -2.82 9.37
C LEU A 75 -4.42 -3.66 8.12
N ALA A 76 -5.48 -4.00 7.37
CA ALA A 76 -5.33 -4.75 6.13
C ALA A 76 -4.50 -4.00 5.07
N MET A 77 -4.60 -2.66 5.01
CA MET A 77 -3.75 -1.85 4.13
C MET A 77 -2.28 -1.91 4.56
N LEU A 78 -1.97 -1.82 5.85
CA LEU A 78 -0.59 -1.96 6.35
C LEU A 78 -0.01 -3.32 6.00
N GLU A 79 -0.76 -4.40 6.24
CA GLU A 79 -0.35 -5.76 5.91
C GLU A 79 -0.12 -5.95 4.41
N ALA A 80 -0.99 -5.38 3.57
CA ALA A 80 -0.84 -5.43 2.12
C ALA A 80 0.39 -4.65 1.63
N MET A 81 0.65 -3.47 2.19
CA MET A 81 1.85 -2.68 1.89
C MET A 81 3.12 -3.43 2.28
N GLU A 82 3.13 -4.02 3.48
CA GLU A 82 4.23 -4.85 3.96
C GLU A 82 4.47 -6.06 3.04
N ALA A 83 3.41 -6.77 2.65
CA ALA A 83 3.50 -7.93 1.77
C ALA A 83 4.11 -7.59 0.41
N ILE A 84 3.79 -6.41 -0.14
CA ILE A 84 4.41 -5.92 -1.38
C ILE A 84 5.92 -5.73 -1.18
N GLN A 85 6.34 -5.06 -0.11
CA GLN A 85 7.76 -4.81 0.15
C GLN A 85 8.56 -6.12 0.36
N LEU A 86 7.99 -7.08 1.08
CA LEU A 86 8.60 -8.39 1.27
C LEU A 86 8.70 -9.18 -0.04
N HIS A 87 7.68 -9.08 -0.90
CA HIS A 87 7.70 -9.69 -2.22
C HIS A 87 8.83 -9.11 -3.08
N GLU A 88 8.95 -7.78 -3.12
CA GLU A 88 9.99 -7.07 -3.88
C GLU A 88 11.41 -7.38 -3.40
N ALA A 89 11.57 -7.68 -2.12
CA ALA A 89 12.85 -8.09 -1.56
C ALA A 89 13.25 -9.54 -1.90
N GLY A 90 12.42 -10.32 -2.61
CA GLY A 90 12.69 -11.73 -2.93
C GLY A 90 11.72 -12.73 -2.30
N GLY A 91 10.63 -12.24 -1.71
CA GLY A 91 9.54 -13.04 -1.17
C GLY A 91 9.84 -13.74 0.15
N LYS A 92 8.84 -14.46 0.67
CA LYS A 92 8.91 -15.17 1.96
C LYS A 92 10.02 -16.22 2.02
N ALA A 93 10.47 -16.74 0.87
CA ALA A 93 11.57 -17.69 0.79
C ALA A 93 12.93 -17.03 1.08
N ALA A 94 13.14 -15.79 0.62
CA ALA A 94 14.32 -15.00 0.96
C ALA A 94 14.28 -14.46 2.41
N HIS A 95 13.07 -14.36 2.97
CA HIS A 95 12.80 -13.71 4.25
C HIS A 95 11.93 -14.57 5.19
N PRO A 96 12.44 -15.72 5.66
CA PRO A 96 11.66 -16.67 6.44
C PRO A 96 11.41 -16.23 7.89
N HIS A 97 12.17 -15.27 8.40
CA HIS A 97 12.08 -14.82 9.79
C HIS A 97 11.11 -13.65 9.96
N THR A 98 10.35 -13.66 11.06
CA THR A 98 9.49 -12.56 11.50
C THR A 98 10.26 -11.24 11.64
N ARG A 99 11.54 -11.29 12.00
CA ARG A 99 12.43 -10.11 12.08
C ARG A 99 12.58 -9.36 10.74
N THR A 100 12.33 -10.01 9.61
CA THR A 100 12.35 -9.32 8.31
C THR A 100 11.16 -8.38 8.12
N ARG A 101 10.09 -8.57 8.87
CA ARG A 101 8.93 -7.66 8.88
C ARG A 101 9.30 -6.28 9.41
N GLU A 102 10.21 -6.24 10.39
CA GLU A 102 10.74 -5.02 11.01
C GLU A 102 11.64 -4.21 10.07
N THR A 103 12.14 -4.78 8.98
CA THR A 103 12.96 -4.07 7.98
C THR A 103 12.12 -3.46 6.86
N THR A 104 10.82 -3.71 6.82
CA THR A 104 9.93 -3.05 5.87
C THR A 104 9.69 -1.60 6.29
N LEU A 105 9.32 -0.75 5.34
CA LEU A 105 8.94 0.63 5.68
C LEU A 105 7.78 0.65 6.67
N MET A 106 6.81 -0.26 6.50
CA MET A 106 5.66 -0.35 7.42
C MET A 106 6.11 -0.72 8.83
N GLY A 107 7.00 -1.71 8.96
CA GLY A 107 7.61 -2.08 10.24
C GLY A 107 8.39 -0.94 10.88
N HIS A 108 9.15 -0.16 10.12
CA HIS A 108 9.88 0.98 10.65
C HIS A 108 9.00 2.16 11.08
N ILE A 109 7.86 2.38 10.43
CA ILE A 109 6.97 3.51 10.72
C ILE A 109 5.97 3.17 11.84
N PHE A 110 5.47 1.95 11.88
CA PHE A 110 4.34 1.54 12.71
C PHE A 110 4.64 0.40 13.71
N GLY A 111 5.87 -0.13 13.70
CA GLY A 111 6.33 -1.20 14.61
C GLY A 111 6.80 -0.69 15.97
#